data_AF-A0A2U2RVN5-F1
#
_entry.id   AF-A0A2U2RVN5-F1
#
_cell.length_a   1.000
_cell.length_b   1.000
_cell.length_c   1.000
_cell.angle_alpha   90.00
_cell.angle_beta   90.00
_cell.angle_gamma   90.00
#
_symmetry.space_group_name_H-M   'P 1'
#
loop_
_entity.id
_entity.type
_entity.pdbx_description
1 polymer ?
#
loop_
_entity_poly.entity_id
_entity_poly.type
_entity_poly.pdbx_seq_one_letter_code
_entity_poly.pdbx_strand_id
1 'polypeptide(L)'
;RGDTRFKVKDSISGKFFYVRNENFLTPFQIKQMSFQPDFILEYAHYLGEHFEEKGMKNIQVFTDSFVALNGRSSQRFINPNVDLLTKKESFLNKDWVLPLNDEIKGL
;
A
#
# COMPACT_ATOMS: atom_id res chain seq x y z
N ARG A 1 11.36 0.71 -9.03
CA ARG A 1 11.56 1.34 -7.69
C ARG A 1 10.21 1.90 -7.28
N GLY A 2 9.84 1.74 -6.02
CA GLY A 2 8.60 2.31 -5.50
C GLY A 2 8.83 3.25 -4.33
N ASP A 3 7.83 4.08 -4.08
CA ASP A 3 7.63 4.84 -2.85
C ASP A 3 6.21 4.55 -2.37
N THR A 4 6.10 3.89 -1.21
CA THR A 4 4.83 3.48 -0.64
C THR A 4 4.75 3.85 0.83
N ARG A 5 3.76 4.67 1.18
CA ARG A 5 3.47 5.13 2.54
C ARG A 5 2.10 4.66 2.97
N PHE A 6 1.98 4.23 4.22
CA PHE A 6 0.73 3.71 4.78
C PHE A 6 0.06 4.76 5.65
N LYS A 7 -1.25 4.89 5.47
CA LYS A 7 -2.13 5.73 6.27
C LYS A 7 -3.09 4.83 7.04
N VAL A 8 -3.02 4.91 8.37
CA VAL A 8 -3.94 4.24 9.28
C VAL A 8 -4.99 5.25 9.72
N LYS A 9 -6.27 4.93 9.53
CA LYS A 9 -7.40 5.81 9.79
C LYS A 9 -8.43 5.11 10.69
N ASP A 10 -8.95 5.83 11.67
CA ASP A 10 -10.17 5.42 12.39
C ASP A 10 -11.39 5.86 11.56
N SER A 11 -12.26 4.90 11.21
CA SER A 11 -13.37 5.17 10.30
C SER A 11 -14.50 6.01 10.92
N ILE A 12 -14.61 6.06 12.25
CA ILE A 12 -15.68 6.76 12.96
C ILE A 12 -15.32 8.23 13.19
N SER A 13 -14.14 8.48 13.75
CA SER A 13 -13.64 9.82 14.06
C SER A 13 -12.99 10.51 12.85
N GLY A 14 -12.58 9.74 11.84
CA GLY A 14 -11.87 10.23 10.67
C GLY A 14 -10.41 10.61 10.91
N LYS A 15 -9.93 10.54 12.17
CA LYS A 15 -8.53 10.79 12.53
C LYS A 15 -7.63 9.76 11.88
N PHE A 16 -6.46 10.18 11.44
CA PHE A 16 -5.47 9.31 10.80
C PHE A 16 -4.05 9.74 11.11
N PHE A 17 -3.12 8.82 10.88
CA PHE A 17 -1.69 9.10 10.87
C PHE A 17 -0.99 8.29 9.78
N TYR A 18 0.20 8.72 9.41
CA TYR A 18 1.08 7.97 8.51
C TYR A 18 2.05 7.11 9.31
N VAL A 19 2.27 5.90 8.83
CA VAL A 19 3.22 4.96 9.42
C VAL A 19 4.63 5.26 8.92
N ARG A 20 5.61 5.24 9.84
CA ARG A 20 7.03 5.18 9.48
C ARG A 20 7.42 3.73 9.28
N ASN A 21 7.61 3.32 8.03
CA ASN A 21 7.84 1.92 7.67
C ASN A 21 9.10 1.35 8.37
N GLU A 22 10.10 2.20 8.63
CA GLU A 22 11.37 1.84 9.30
C GLU A 22 11.18 1.38 10.75
N ASN A 23 10.04 1.66 11.36
CA ASN A 23 9.73 1.17 12.69
C ASN A 23 9.33 -0.32 12.71
N PHE A 24 9.06 -0.91 11.55
CA PHE A 24 8.48 -2.25 11.42
C PHE A 24 9.24 -3.14 10.45
N LEU A 25 9.80 -2.55 9.39
CA LEU A 25 10.42 -3.27 8.29
C LEU A 25 11.90 -2.92 8.20
N THR A 26 12.71 -3.92 7.86
CA THR A 26 14.11 -3.71 7.48
C THR A 26 14.21 -2.95 6.15
N PRO A 27 15.34 -2.29 5.85
CA PRO A 27 15.53 -1.62 4.56
C PRO A 27 15.29 -2.52 3.34
N PHE A 28 15.61 -3.81 3.44
CA PHE A 28 15.36 -4.78 2.38
C PHE A 28 13.85 -5.05 2.21
N GLN A 29 13.12 -5.27 3.31
CA GLN A 29 11.66 -5.45 3.27
C GLN A 29 10.95 -4.20 2.74
N ILE A 30 11.36 -3.00 3.18
CA ILE A 30 10.82 -1.73 2.63
C ILE A 30 11.04 -1.67 1.12
N LYS A 31 12.25 -2.00 0.66
CA LYS A 31 12.55 -2.02 -0.77
C LYS A 31 11.61 -2.96 -1.51
N GLN A 32 11.47 -4.20 -1.07
CA GLN A 32 10.60 -5.20 -1.72
C GLN A 32 9.12 -4.77 -1.69
N MET A 33 8.63 -4.36 -0.52
CA MET A 33 7.25 -3.93 -0.31
C MET A 33 6.91 -2.70 -1.14
N SER A 34 7.84 -1.77 -1.33
CA SER A 34 7.53 -0.46 -1.95
C SER A 34 6.93 -0.52 -3.35
N PHE A 35 7.03 -1.65 -4.06
CA PHE A 35 6.55 -1.80 -5.44
C PHE A 35 5.85 -3.15 -5.73
N GLN A 36 5.74 -4.05 -4.76
CA GLN A 36 5.09 -5.35 -4.96
C GLN A 36 3.71 -5.34 -4.29
N PRO A 37 2.62 -5.52 -5.06
CA PRO A 37 1.28 -5.33 -4.53
C PRO A 37 0.99 -6.31 -3.39
N ASP A 38 1.44 -7.56 -3.50
CA ASP A 38 1.21 -8.61 -2.51
C ASP A 38 1.86 -8.24 -1.17
N PHE A 39 3.10 -7.75 -1.18
CA PHE A 39 3.79 -7.27 0.02
C PHE A 39 3.19 -5.97 0.57
N ILE A 40 2.62 -5.11 -0.28
CA ILE A 40 1.86 -3.93 0.19
C ILE A 40 0.62 -4.38 0.95
N LEU A 41 -0.10 -5.38 0.42
CA LEU A 41 -1.30 -5.93 1.06
C LEU A 41 -0.97 -6.64 2.36
N GLU A 42 0.05 -7.52 2.36
CA GLU A 42 0.51 -8.23 3.54
C GLU A 42 0.91 -7.25 4.66
N TYR A 43 1.68 -6.22 4.31
CA TYR A 43 2.08 -5.22 5.29
C TYR A 43 0.89 -4.37 5.78
N ALA A 44 -0.11 -4.11 4.92
CA ALA A 44 -1.34 -3.44 5.36
C ALA A 44 -2.08 -4.23 6.44
N HIS A 45 -2.23 -5.54 6.26
CA HIS A 45 -2.86 -6.44 7.23
C HIS A 45 -2.07 -6.51 8.53
N TYR A 46 -0.75 -6.67 8.45
CA TYR A 46 0.13 -6.62 9.61
C TYR A 46 -0.05 -5.31 10.42
N LEU A 47 -0.14 -4.17 9.75
CA LEU A 47 -0.39 -2.89 10.44
C LEU A 47 -1.78 -2.86 11.09
N GLY A 48 -2.80 -3.41 10.44
CA GLY A 48 -4.14 -3.56 11.00
C GLY A 48 -4.12 -4.33 12.31
N GLU A 49 -3.55 -5.53 12.30
CA GLU A 49 -3.41 -6.40 13.46
C GLU A 49 -2.61 -5.73 14.58
N HIS A 50 -1.44 -5.16 14.26
CA HIS A 50 -0.58 -4.50 15.25
C HIS A 50 -1.26 -3.33 15.97
N PHE A 51 -2.05 -2.51 15.26
CA PHE A 51 -2.75 -1.39 15.88
C PHE A 51 -4.03 -1.82 16.61
N GLU A 52 -4.68 -2.90 16.17
CA GLU A 52 -5.77 -3.53 16.92
C GLU A 52 -5.29 -4.07 18.27
N GLU A 53 -4.15 -4.76 18.30
CA GLU A 53 -3.51 -5.24 19.53
C GLU A 53 -3.16 -4.10 20.51
N LYS A 54 -2.93 -2.89 19.99
CA LYS A 54 -2.71 -1.67 20.78
C LYS A 54 -4.00 -0.98 21.22
N GLY A 55 -5.16 -1.58 20.96
CA GLY A 55 -6.46 -1.10 21.42
C GLY A 55 -7.14 -0.10 20.48
N MET A 56 -6.60 0.14 19.29
CA MET A 56 -7.32 0.90 18.26
C MET A 56 -8.51 0.07 17.73
N LYS A 57 -9.58 0.75 17.34
CA LYS A 57 -10.78 0.14 16.76
C LYS A 57 -11.12 0.80 15.44
N ASN A 58 -12.00 0.17 14.65
CA ASN A 58 -12.51 0.73 13.40
C ASN A 58 -11.39 1.13 12.42
N ILE A 59 -10.33 0.31 12.38
CA ILE A 59 -9.12 0.61 11.63
C ILE A 59 -9.39 0.43 10.12
N GLN A 60 -8.87 1.36 9.35
CA GLN A 60 -8.76 1.26 7.90
C GLN A 60 -7.32 1.56 7.50
N VAL A 61 -6.82 0.86 6.49
CA VAL A 61 -5.44 1.04 6.01
C VAL A 61 -5.46 1.39 4.53
N PHE A 62 -4.94 2.57 4.21
CA PHE A 62 -4.80 3.08 2.84
C PHE A 62 -3.33 3.27 2.51
N THR A 63 -3.00 3.38 1.22
CA THR A 63 -1.63 3.66 0.79
C THR A 63 -1.54 4.80 -0.22
N ASP A 64 -0.48 5.58 -0.08
CA ASP A 64 0.04 6.44 -1.13
C ASP A 64 1.22 5.70 -1.75
N SER A 65 0.96 4.98 -2.85
CA SER A 65 1.95 4.16 -3.54
C SER A 65 2.19 4.66 -4.97
N PHE A 66 3.46 4.88 -5.29
CA PHE A 66 3.94 5.28 -6.60
C PHE A 66 5.09 4.39 -7.05
N VAL A 67 5.04 3.89 -8.28
CA VAL A 67 6.05 2.97 -8.82
C VAL A 67 6.52 3.45 -10.18
N ALA A 68 7.84 3.44 -10.36
CA ALA A 68 8.50 3.56 -11.66
C ALA A 68 8.87 2.17 -12.20
N LEU A 69 8.33 1.83 -13.37
CA LEU A 69 8.51 0.55 -14.06
C LEU A 69 9.34 0.72 -15.34
N ASN A 70 10.42 -0.05 -15.47
CA ASN A 70 11.28 -0.10 -16.66
C ASN A 70 11.78 1.27 -17.15
N GLY A 71 12.21 2.13 -16.22
CA GLY A 71 12.76 3.46 -16.53
C GLY A 71 11.72 4.53 -16.86
N ARG A 72 10.43 4.19 -16.85
CA ARG A 72 9.34 5.15 -17.03
C ARG A 72 9.13 6.03 -15.79
N SER A 73 8.46 7.16 -15.99
CA SER A 73 8.04 8.06 -14.92
C SER A 73 7.24 7.31 -13.86
N SER A 74 7.46 7.68 -12.60
CA SER A 74 6.71 7.12 -11.47
C SER A 74 5.24 7.49 -11.60
N GLN A 75 4.36 6.52 -11.45
CA GLN A 75 2.92 6.73 -11.48
C GLN A 75 2.24 6.03 -10.31
N ARG A 76 1.00 6.44 -10.02
CA ARG A 76 0.22 5.89 -8.94
C ARG A 76 -0.02 4.40 -9.17
N PHE A 77 0.34 3.60 -8.18
CA PHE A 77 0.34 2.15 -8.30
C PHE A 77 -0.87 1.51 -7.60
N ILE A 78 -1.19 1.98 -6.40
CA ILE A 78 -2.35 1.48 -5.63
C ILE A 78 -3.43 2.56 -5.56
N ASN A 79 -4.70 2.16 -5.64
CA ASN A 79 -5.83 3.06 -5.47
C ASN A 79 -5.89 3.59 -4.02
N PRO A 80 -5.69 4.91 -3.79
CA PRO A 80 -5.58 5.48 -2.45
C PRO A 80 -6.90 5.53 -1.69
N ASN A 81 -8.02 5.26 -2.38
CA ASN A 81 -9.35 5.30 -1.79
C ASN A 81 -9.84 3.91 -1.37
N VAL A 82 -9.04 2.86 -1.60
CA VAL A 82 -9.36 1.49 -1.20
C VAL A 82 -8.77 1.19 0.17
N ASP A 83 -9.61 0.75 1.08
CA ASP A 83 -9.19 0.18 2.36
C ASP A 83 -8.63 -1.23 2.14
N LEU A 84 -7.32 -1.39 2.28
CA LEU A 84 -6.62 -2.65 2.02
C LEU A 84 -6.98 -3.75 3.01
N LEU A 85 -7.47 -3.41 4.23
CA LEU A 85 -7.95 -4.42 5.18
C LEU A 85 -9.18 -5.17 4.66
N THR A 86 -9.92 -4.60 3.71
CA THR A 86 -11.07 -5.25 3.08
C THR A 86 -10.68 -6.20 1.95
N LYS A 87 -9.41 -6.20 1.53
CA LYS A 87 -8.90 -6.97 0.40
C LYS A 87 -8.22 -8.24 0.88
N LYS A 88 -8.35 -9.31 0.10
CA LYS A 88 -7.75 -10.62 0.39
C LYS A 88 -6.68 -10.94 -0.64
N GLU A 89 -5.65 -11.66 -0.21
CA GLU A 89 -4.61 -12.12 -1.12
C GLU A 89 -5.17 -13.18 -2.08
N SER A 90 -4.79 -13.06 -3.35
CA SER A 90 -5.26 -13.92 -4.42
C SER A 90 -4.42 -13.78 -5.68
N PHE A 91 -4.35 -14.87 -6.44
CA PHE A 91 -3.81 -14.87 -7.81
C PHE A 91 -4.77 -14.24 -8.84
N LEU A 92 -6.01 -13.94 -8.46
CA LEU A 92 -6.95 -13.23 -9.31
C LEU A 92 -6.50 -11.78 -9.54
N ASN A 93 -7.09 -11.14 -10.55
CA ASN A 93 -6.83 -9.74 -10.82
C ASN A 93 -7.18 -8.88 -9.58
N LYS A 94 -6.22 -8.04 -9.17
CA LYS A 94 -6.33 -7.16 -8.01
C LYS A 94 -6.95 -5.83 -8.46
N ASP A 95 -8.24 -5.64 -8.18
CA ASP A 95 -9.03 -4.46 -8.56
C ASP A 95 -8.54 -3.13 -7.96
N TRP A 96 -7.65 -3.20 -6.96
CA TRP A 96 -7.05 -2.07 -6.27
C TRP A 96 -5.64 -1.72 -6.77
N VAL A 97 -5.06 -2.52 -7.67
CA VAL A 97 -3.82 -2.18 -8.39
C VAL A 97 -4.20 -1.44 -9.66
N LEU A 98 -3.69 -0.22 -9.81
CA LEU A 98 -4.03 0.63 -10.95
C LEU A 98 -3.25 0.22 -12.21
N PRO A 99 -3.89 0.29 -13.39
CA PRO A 99 -3.22 -0.02 -14.65
C PRO A 99 -2.13 1.03 -14.94
N LEU A 100 -1.09 0.59 -15.64
CA LEU A 100 -0.07 1.49 -16.18
C LEU A 100 -0.69 2.29 -17.34
N ASN A 101 -0.89 3.58 -17.15
CA ASN A 101 -1.36 4.46 -18.22
C ASN A 101 -0.16 5.05 -18.95
N ASP A 102 0.38 4.30 -19.91
CA ASP A 102 1.41 4.79 -20.81
C ASP A 102 1.19 4.24 -22.22
N GLU A 103 1.29 5.12 -23.22
CA GLU A 103 1.37 4.69 -24.62
C GLU A 103 2.74 4.06 -24.86
N ILE A 104 2.75 2.80 -25.33
CA ILE A 104 3.97 2.17 -25.83
C ILE A 104 4.31 2.82 -27.17
N LYS A 105 5.11 3.88 -27.15
CA LYS A 105 5.78 4.39 -28.35
C LYS A 105 6.88 3.40 -28.68
N GLY A 106 6.61 2.49 -29.61
CA GLY A 106 7.62 1.58 -30.16
C GLY A 106 8.82 2.38 -30.71
N LEU A 107 10.02 1.80 -30.61
CA LEU A 107 11.19 2.26 -31.34
C LEU A 107 11.06 1.94 -32.82
#